data_AF-A0A2U9IWJ1-F1
#
_entry.id   AF-A0A2U9IWJ1-F1
#
_cell.length_a   1.000
_cell.length_b   1.000
_cell.length_c   1.000
_cell.angle_alpha   90.00
_cell.angle_beta   90.00
_cell.angle_gamma   90.00
#
_symmetry.space_group_name_H-M   'P 1'
#
loop_
_entity.id
_entity.type
_entity.pdbx_description
1 polymer ?
#
loop_
_entity_poly.entity_id
_entity_poly.type
_entity_poly.pdbx_seq_one_letter_code
_entity_poly.pdbx_strand_id
1 'polypeptide(L)' 'MPKYCPRCGAQNPDNALFCSSCGYNLQSVYSPSVPSPPNQNPPPIGGQSWGYPPTYISMGISFFA' A
#
# COMPACT_ATOMS: atom_id res chain seq x y z
N MET A 1 15.74 15.73 -5.69
CA MET A 1 16.42 15.12 -4.52
C MET A 1 15.41 14.39 -3.63
N PRO A 2 15.53 13.06 -3.48
CA PRO A 2 14.61 12.31 -2.63
C PRO A 2 14.55 12.91 -1.22
N LYS A 3 13.34 12.99 -0.66
CA LYS A 3 13.12 13.47 0.71
C LYS A 3 12.77 12.32 1.63
N TYR A 4 13.25 12.39 2.85
CA TYR A 4 12.98 11.38 3.86
C TYR A 4 11.79 11.80 4.71
N CYS A 5 10.91 10.84 5.01
CA CYS A 5 9.77 11.08 5.87
C CYS A 5 10.25 11.33 7.30
N PRO A 6 9.91 12.47 7.94
CA PRO A 6 10.35 12.76 9.32
C PRO A 6 9.72 11.83 10.35
N ARG A 7 8.62 11.15 10.00
CA ARG A 7 7.89 10.26 10.91
C ARG A 7 8.38 8.81 10.89
N CYS A 8 8.98 8.34 9.80
CA CYS A 8 9.39 6.94 9.67
C CYS A 8 10.75 6.71 8.98
N GLY A 9 11.41 7.76 8.49
CA GLY A 9 12.69 7.65 7.78
C GLY A 9 12.61 7.11 6.36
N ALA A 10 11.42 6.76 5.84
CA ALA A 10 11.29 6.24 4.47
C ALA A 10 11.68 7.29 3.42
N GLN A 11 12.41 6.84 2.40
CA GLN A 11 12.73 7.66 1.22
C GLN A 11 11.49 7.84 0.35
N ASN A 12 11.22 9.07 -0.06
CA ASN A 12 10.09 9.42 -0.92
C ASN A 12 10.57 10.36 -2.05
N PRO A 13 9.91 10.33 -3.22
CA PRO A 13 10.23 11.25 -4.30
C PRO A 13 9.94 12.71 -3.88
N ASP A 14 10.64 13.66 -4.50
CA ASP A 14 10.54 15.09 -4.21
C ASP A 14 9.09 15.62 -4.22
N ASN A 15 8.30 15.14 -5.18
CA ASN A 15 6.92 15.54 -5.40
C ASN A 15 5.90 14.71 -4.61
N ALA A 16 6.33 13.82 -3.71
CA ALA A 16 5.42 13.03 -2.89
C ALA A 16 4.59 13.91 -1.95
N LEU A 17 3.27 13.85 -2.06
CA LEU A 17 2.35 14.56 -1.15
C LEU A 17 2.18 13.83 0.18
N PHE A 18 2.26 12.50 0.15
CA PHE A 18 2.17 11.63 1.32
C PHE A 18 3.31 10.61 1.33
N CYS A 19 3.65 10.11 2.50
CA CYS A 19 4.63 9.04 2.64
C CYS A 19 4.04 7.73 2.11
N SER A 20 4.71 7.13 1.13
CA SER A 20 4.34 5.84 0.55
C SER A 20 4.38 4.67 1.54
N SER A 21 5.16 4.80 2.62
CA SER A 21 5.31 3.75 3.63
C SER A 21 4.32 3.89 4.80
N CYS A 22 4.07 5.12 5.28
CA CYS A 22 3.30 5.31 6.52
C CYS A 22 2.10 6.28 6.39
N GLY A 23 1.89 6.88 5.22
CA GLY A 23 0.80 7.81 4.96
C GLY A 23 0.94 9.22 5.56
N TYR A 24 2.09 9.55 6.17
CA TYR A 24 2.31 10.90 6.71
C TYR A 24 2.24 11.97 5.61
N ASN A 25 1.51 13.05 5.84
CA ASN A 25 1.40 14.16 4.90
C ASN A 25 2.74 14.92 4.85
N LEU A 26 3.38 14.94 3.68
CA LEU A 26 4.67 15.59 3.46
C LEU A 26 4.55 16.98 2.82
N GLN A 27 3.33 17.51 2.63
CA GLN A 27 3.05 18.84 2.07
C GLN A 27 3.02 19.95 3.13
N SER A 28 2.87 19.60 4.40
CA SER A 28 2.63 20.57 5.47
C SER A 28 3.94 21.17 6.00
N VAL A 29 4.53 22.07 5.21
CA VAL A 29 5.43 23.12 5.74
C VAL A 29 4.97 24.52 5.34
N TYR A 30 3.88 24.68 4.55
CA TYR A 30 3.54 25.99 3.99
C TYR A 30 2.04 26.39 3.92
N SER A 31 1.14 25.78 4.70
CA SER A 31 -0.24 26.32 4.81
C SER A 31 -0.82 26.13 6.21
N PRO A 32 -1.04 27.21 6.99
CA PRO A 32 -1.55 27.15 8.36
C PRO A 32 -3.09 27.08 8.44
N SER A 33 -3.76 26.37 7.54
CA SER A 33 -5.22 26.16 7.65
C SER A 33 -5.61 24.70 7.43
N VAL A 34 -5.76 24.04 8.58
CA VAL A 34 -6.56 22.82 8.86
C VAL A 34 -6.11 21.53 8.15
N PRO A 35 -5.30 20.67 8.80
CA PRO A 35 -5.10 19.31 8.32
C PRO A 35 -6.39 18.51 8.51
N SER A 36 -7.13 18.27 7.44
CA SER A 36 -8.09 17.17 7.41
C SER A 36 -7.29 15.87 7.59
N PRO A 37 -7.66 14.98 8.53
CA PRO A 37 -7.01 13.68 8.59
C PRO A 37 -7.21 13.00 7.24
N PRO A 38 -6.16 12.42 6.62
CA PRO A 38 -6.37 11.56 5.46
C PRO A 38 -7.34 10.47 5.93
N ASN A 39 -8.47 10.33 5.25
CA ASN A 39 -9.45 9.29 5.53
C ASN A 39 -8.74 7.94 5.35
N GLN A 40 -8.26 7.36 6.45
CA GLN A 40 -7.60 6.06 6.49
C GLN A 40 -8.64 4.95 6.53
N ASN A 41 -9.70 5.02 5.73
CA ASN A 41 -10.38 3.78 5.40
C ASN A 41 -9.40 3.01 4.51
N PRO A 42 -8.77 1.91 4.99
CA PRO A 42 -8.03 1.06 4.08
C PRO A 42 -8.97 0.68 2.92
N PRO A 43 -8.49 0.52 1.68
CA PRO A 43 -9.30 -0.14 0.67
C PRO A 43 -9.85 -1.42 1.33
N PRO A 44 -11.16 -1.73 1.20
CA PRO A 44 -11.68 -2.99 1.72
C PRO A 44 -10.73 -4.05 1.17
N ILE A 45 -9.98 -4.69 2.07
CA ILE A 45 -9.10 -5.79 1.69
C ILE A 45 -10.08 -6.79 1.13
N GLY A 46 -10.18 -6.84 -0.20
CA GLY A 46 -10.93 -7.81 -0.93
C GLY A 46 -10.28 -9.14 -0.61
N GLY A 47 -10.68 -9.73 0.52
CA GLY A 47 -10.51 -11.12 0.84
C GLY A 47 -11.34 -11.90 -0.16
N GLN A 48 -10.84 -11.98 -1.38
CA GLN A 48 -11.26 -12.93 -2.38
C GLN A 48 -9.97 -13.61 -2.82
N SER A 49 -9.55 -14.51 -1.95
CA SER A 49 -8.84 -15.72 -2.34
C SER A 49 -9.59 -16.31 -3.54
N TRP A 50 -9.15 -16.01 -4.76
CA TRP A 50 -9.45 -16.86 -5.89
C TRP A 50 -8.82 -18.20 -5.52
N GLY A 51 -9.66 -19.16 -5.16
CA GLY A 51 -9.27 -20.47 -4.63
C GLY A 51 -8.48 -21.31 -5.63
N TYR A 52 -7.24 -20.92 -5.90
CA TYR A 52 -6.23 -21.84 -6.38
C TYR A 52 -5.71 -22.61 -5.17
N PRO A 53 -5.87 -23.94 -5.10
CA PRO A 53 -5.23 -24.71 -4.07
C PRO A 53 -3.70 -24.56 -4.23
N PRO A 54 -2.96 -24.40 -3.13
CA PRO A 54 -1.52 -24.28 -3.15
C PRO A 54 -0.94 -25.69 -3.31
N THR A 55 -0.86 -26.20 -4.53
CA THR A 55 0.15 -27.19 -4.90
C THR A 55 0.16 -27.38 -6.40
N TYR A 56 1.21 -26.84 -6.99
CA TYR A 56 1.78 -27.28 -8.25
C TYR A 56 2.11 -28.79 -8.16
N ILE A 57 1.12 -29.67 -8.34
CA ILE A 57 1.33 -31.09 -8.65
C ILE A 57 1.24 -31.19 -10.17
N SER A 58 2.36 -30.85 -10.79
CA SER A 58 2.71 -31.37 -12.10
C SER A 58 2.90 -32.87 -11.93
N MET A 59 1.94 -33.70 -12.32
CA MET A 59 2.11 -35.06 -12.85
C MET A 59 0.74 -35.72 -13.00
N GLY A 60 0.38 -36.12 -14.23
CA GLY A 60 -0.47 -37.29 -14.44
C GLY A 60 -1.95 -37.02 -14.76
N ILE A 61 -2.23 -36.98 -16.05
CA ILE A 61 -3.42 -37.57 -16.68
C ILE A 61 -4.15 -38.63 -15.83
N SER A 62 -5.49 -38.49 -15.79
CA SER A 62 -6.51 -39.55 -15.86
C SER A 62 -7.49 -39.62 -14.68
N PHE A 63 -8.74 -39.85 -15.08
CA PHE A 63 -9.90 -40.35 -14.33
C PHE A 63 -10.69 -39.31 -13.53
N PHE A 64 -11.93 -39.08 -13.97
CA PHE A 64 -13.22 -38.96 -13.26
C PHE A 64 -14.20 -38.53 -14.38
N ALA A 65 -15.01 -39.38 -15.04
CA ALA A 65 -16.02 -40.30 -14.52
C ALA A 65 -16.81 -39.69 -13.36
#